data_AF-A0A4R4PQ77-F1
#
_entry.id   AF-A0A4R4PQ77-F1
#
_cell.length_a   1.000
_cell.length_b   1.000
_cell.length_c   1.000
_cell.angle_alpha   90.00
_cell.angle_beta   90.00
_cell.angle_gamma   90.00
#
_symmetry.space_group_name_H-M   'P 1'
#
loop_
_entity.id
_entity.type
_entity.pdbx_description
1 polymer ?
#
loop_
_entity_poly.entity_id
_entity_poly.type
_entity_poly.pdbx_seq_one_letter_code
_entity_poly.pdbx_strand_id
1 'polypeptide(L)'
;MLVSAGVLALVAAASIAFGAKSVPLGDVWHALFAYSGTGTDVVIRELQLPRTILGLLCGAALGLAGAVMQALTRNPLADPGLLGINAGAAAAVVTAISLIGVDSLAGYVWFAFLGAAAVGVLVYALGGSRAATPVRLALAGTAVRR
;
A
#
# COMPACT_ATOMS: atom_id res chain seq x y z
N MET A 1 10.30 -14.18 -15.63
CA MET A 1 8.88 -13.74 -15.72
C MET A 1 7.89 -14.86 -15.45
N LEU A 2 7.98 -16.04 -16.09
CA LEU A 2 7.10 -17.17 -15.76
C LEU A 2 7.23 -17.65 -14.30
N VAL A 3 8.48 -17.79 -13.80
CA VAL A 3 8.72 -18.23 -12.42
C VAL A 3 8.11 -17.26 -11.40
N SER A 4 8.34 -15.94 -11.58
CA SER A 4 7.78 -14.91 -10.71
C SER A 4 6.26 -14.86 -10.75
N ALA A 5 5.65 -15.02 -11.92
CA ALA A 5 4.20 -15.09 -12.06
C ALA A 5 3.61 -16.35 -11.38
N GLY A 6 4.28 -17.49 -11.52
CA GLY A 6 3.89 -18.73 -10.84
C GLY A 6 3.98 -18.61 -9.32
N VAL A 7 5.07 -18.03 -8.79
CA VAL A 7 5.21 -17.76 -7.35
C VAL A 7 4.12 -16.79 -6.86
N LEU A 8 3.82 -15.73 -7.62
CA LEU A 8 2.77 -14.78 -7.27
C LEU A 8 1.39 -15.47 -7.18
N ALA A 9 1.06 -16.34 -8.14
CA ALA A 9 -0.19 -17.09 -8.14
C ALA A 9 -0.28 -18.03 -6.94
N LEU A 10 0.81 -18.73 -6.59
CA LEU A 10 0.88 -19.60 -5.42
C LEU A 10 0.70 -18.82 -4.12
N VAL A 11 1.36 -17.67 -3.97
CA VAL A 11 1.22 -16.81 -2.77
C VAL A 11 -0.18 -16.22 -2.68
N ALA A 12 -0.81 -15.84 -3.80
CA ALA A 12 -2.18 -15.35 -3.80
C ALA A 12 -3.17 -16.46 -3.38
N ALA A 13 -3.03 -17.67 -3.90
CA ALA A 13 -3.83 -18.82 -3.49
C ALA A 13 -3.62 -19.16 -2.00
N ALA A 14 -2.37 -19.15 -1.53
CA ALA A 14 -2.04 -19.34 -0.12
C ALA A 14 -2.63 -18.21 0.76
N SER A 15 -2.59 -16.95 0.32
CA SER A 15 -3.18 -15.84 1.06
C SER A 15 -4.69 -16.00 1.29
N ILE A 16 -5.40 -16.62 0.34
CA ILE A 16 -6.83 -16.89 0.47
C ILE A 16 -7.03 -18.09 1.41
N ALA A 17 -6.27 -19.18 1.24
CA ALA A 17 -6.40 -20.39 2.06
C ALA A 17 -6.01 -20.20 3.55
N PHE A 18 -5.00 -19.36 3.83
CA PHE A 18 -4.45 -19.10 5.16
C PHE A 18 -4.90 -17.76 5.77
N GLY A 19 -6.11 -17.29 5.43
CA GLY A 19 -6.68 -16.05 5.99
C GLY A 19 -7.08 -16.17 7.47
N ALA A 20 -8.12 -15.45 7.88
CA ALA A 20 -8.57 -15.39 9.29
C ALA A 20 -8.91 -16.76 9.93
N LYS A 21 -9.21 -17.76 9.10
CA LYS A 21 -9.37 -19.17 9.45
C LYS A 21 -8.69 -19.98 8.35
N SER A 22 -8.02 -21.07 8.71
CA SER A 22 -7.48 -22.01 7.71
C SER A 22 -8.64 -22.70 7.02
N VAL A 23 -8.75 -22.55 5.71
CA VAL A 23 -9.83 -23.13 4.91
C VAL A 23 -9.25 -24.13 3.90
N PRO A 24 -9.81 -25.35 3.78
CA PRO A 24 -9.42 -26.29 2.73
C PRO A 24 -9.50 -25.66 1.33
N LEU A 25 -8.56 -26.02 0.46
CA LEU A 25 -8.53 -25.52 -0.93
C LEU A 25 -9.81 -25.86 -1.72
N GLY A 26 -10.49 -26.95 -1.37
CA GLY A 26 -11.79 -27.31 -1.95
C GLY A 26 -12.88 -26.29 -1.65
N ASP A 27 -12.90 -25.76 -0.42
CA ASP A 27 -13.87 -24.74 0.00
C ASP A 27 -13.53 -23.38 -0.62
N VAL A 28 -12.25 -23.09 -0.89
CA VAL A 28 -11.85 -21.91 -1.68
C VAL A 28 -12.40 -22.01 -3.10
N TRP A 29 -12.27 -23.16 -3.75
CA TRP A 29 -12.83 -23.39 -5.08
C TRP A 29 -14.35 -23.25 -5.09
N HIS A 30 -15.01 -23.86 -4.10
CA HIS A 30 -16.47 -23.80 -3.94
C HIS A 30 -16.95 -22.36 -3.72
N ALA A 31 -16.33 -21.62 -2.80
CA ALA A 31 -16.66 -20.23 -2.57
C ALA A 31 -16.48 -19.34 -3.80
N LEU A 32 -15.46 -19.61 -4.64
CA LEU A 32 -15.20 -18.82 -5.84
C LEU A 32 -16.15 -19.15 -6.99
N PHE A 33 -16.41 -20.43 -7.27
CA PHE A 33 -17.10 -20.86 -8.50
C PHE A 33 -18.48 -21.51 -8.27
N ALA A 34 -18.77 -21.99 -7.07
CA ALA A 34 -20.00 -22.68 -6.71
C ALA A 34 -20.63 -22.08 -5.43
N TYR A 35 -20.68 -20.74 -5.37
CA TYR A 35 -21.14 -19.99 -4.21
C TYR A 35 -22.54 -20.41 -3.75
N SER A 36 -22.61 -20.89 -2.52
CA SER A 36 -23.84 -21.35 -1.87
C SER A 36 -24.28 -20.45 -0.71
N GLY A 37 -23.48 -19.44 -0.36
CA GLY A 37 -23.77 -18.52 0.73
C GLY A 37 -23.51 -19.11 2.13
N THR A 38 -22.67 -20.14 2.23
CA THR A 38 -22.24 -20.65 3.54
C THR A 38 -21.39 -19.61 4.27
N GLY A 39 -21.28 -19.71 5.60
CA GLY A 39 -20.44 -18.80 6.37
C GLY A 39 -18.97 -18.79 5.92
N THR A 40 -18.46 -19.91 5.41
CA THR A 40 -17.12 -20.02 4.82
C THR A 40 -17.04 -19.27 3.48
N ASP A 41 -18.06 -19.39 2.63
CA ASP A 41 -18.12 -18.71 1.32
C ASP A 41 -18.08 -17.19 1.49
N VAL A 42 -18.85 -16.67 2.45
CA VAL A 42 -18.91 -15.23 2.78
C VAL A 42 -17.55 -14.73 3.26
N VAL A 43 -16.89 -15.46 4.17
CA VAL A 43 -15.55 -15.08 4.65
C VAL A 43 -14.53 -15.04 3.51
N ILE A 44 -14.55 -16.02 2.61
CA ILE A 44 -13.63 -16.04 1.48
C ILE A 44 -13.89 -14.84 0.56
N ARG A 45 -15.14 -14.59 0.17
CA ARG A 45 -15.49 -13.55 -0.82
C ARG A 45 -15.46 -12.12 -0.28
N GLU A 46 -15.85 -11.90 0.97
CA GLU A 46 -16.03 -10.55 1.52
C GLU A 46 -14.84 -10.09 2.36
N LEU A 47 -14.01 -11.01 2.86
CA LEU A 47 -12.86 -10.67 3.72
C LEU A 47 -11.52 -11.06 3.10
N GLN A 48 -11.35 -12.33 2.70
CA GLN A 48 -10.05 -12.84 2.26
C GLN A 48 -9.70 -12.37 0.85
N LEU A 49 -10.62 -12.52 -0.11
CA LEU A 49 -10.41 -12.13 -1.50
C LEU A 49 -10.15 -10.61 -1.66
N PRO A 50 -10.96 -9.71 -1.05
CA PRO A 50 -10.68 -8.27 -1.13
C PRO A 50 -9.34 -7.91 -0.52
N ARG A 51 -8.96 -8.54 0.61
CA ARG A 51 -7.64 -8.35 1.24
C ARG A 51 -6.49 -8.78 0.34
N THR A 52 -6.59 -9.95 -0.30
CA THR A 52 -5.56 -10.43 -1.23
C THR A 52 -5.43 -9.50 -2.43
N ILE A 53 -6.55 -9.03 -3.00
CA ILE A 53 -6.54 -8.06 -4.10
C ILE A 53 -5.88 -6.75 -3.66
N LEU A 54 -6.26 -6.20 -2.51
CA LEU A 54 -5.64 -4.99 -1.98
C LEU A 54 -4.14 -5.17 -1.75
N GLY A 55 -3.70 -6.31 -1.22
CA GLY A 55 -2.29 -6.65 -1.06
C GLY A 55 -1.53 -6.66 -2.38
N LEU A 56 -2.09 -7.27 -3.43
CA LEU A 56 -1.51 -7.30 -4.77
C LEU A 56 -1.43 -5.90 -5.38
N LEU A 57 -2.49 -5.10 -5.29
CA LEU A 57 -2.53 -3.74 -5.81
C LEU A 57 -1.53 -2.83 -5.09
N CYS A 58 -1.48 -2.88 -3.76
CA CYS A 58 -0.50 -2.13 -2.97
C CYS A 58 0.93 -2.56 -3.29
N GLY A 59 1.19 -3.87 -3.39
CA GLY A 59 2.51 -4.40 -3.76
C GLY A 59 2.96 -3.95 -5.15
N ALA A 60 2.06 -3.98 -6.13
CA ALA A 60 2.33 -3.50 -7.48
C ALA A 60 2.60 -1.99 -7.51
N ALA A 61 1.79 -1.20 -6.80
CA ALA A 61 1.98 0.26 -6.70
C ALA A 61 3.32 0.61 -6.05
N LEU A 62 3.69 -0.05 -4.94
CA LEU A 62 4.98 0.15 -4.27
C LEU A 62 6.15 -0.30 -5.14
N GLY A 63 6.03 -1.44 -5.82
CA GLY A 63 7.05 -1.94 -6.75
C GLY A 63 7.29 -0.97 -7.92
N LEU A 64 6.21 -0.44 -8.51
CA LEU A 64 6.29 0.57 -9.57
C LEU A 64 6.90 1.88 -9.06
N ALA A 65 6.47 2.37 -7.90
CA ALA A 65 7.03 3.57 -7.28
C ALA A 65 8.53 3.42 -7.00
N GLY A 66 8.95 2.26 -6.49
CA GLY A 66 10.36 1.91 -6.28
C GLY A 66 11.14 1.91 -7.59
N ALA A 67 10.65 1.25 -8.63
CA ALA A 67 11.29 1.21 -9.94
C ALA A 67 11.43 2.62 -10.56
N VAL A 68 10.39 3.45 -10.47
CA VAL A 68 10.42 4.84 -10.95
C VAL A 68 11.46 5.66 -10.19
N MET A 69 11.47 5.58 -8.86
CA MET A 69 12.45 6.31 -8.03
C MET A 69 13.88 5.88 -8.35
N GLN A 70 14.14 4.56 -8.40
CA GLN A 70 15.46 4.02 -8.74
C GLN A 70 15.93 4.47 -10.13
N ALA A 71 15.03 4.52 -11.11
CA ALA A 71 15.33 4.98 -12.47
C ALA A 71 15.65 6.49 -12.53
N LEU A 72 14.87 7.32 -11.82
CA LEU A 72 15.07 8.77 -11.77
C LEU A 72 16.36 9.15 -11.05
N THR A 73 16.67 8.49 -9.92
CA THR A 73 17.88 8.77 -9.14
C THR A 73 19.12 8.03 -9.64
N ARG A 74 18.94 7.08 -10.58
CA ARG A 74 19.98 6.12 -10.99
C ARG A 74 20.68 5.47 -9.80
N ASN A 75 19.89 5.16 -8.77
CA ASN A 75 20.38 4.60 -7.50
C ASN A 75 19.50 3.41 -7.10
N PRO A 76 20.03 2.17 -7.09
CA PRO A 76 19.26 0.99 -6.73
C PRO A 76 18.79 0.98 -5.26
N LEU A 77 19.34 1.86 -4.42
CA LEU A 77 18.95 2.02 -3.01
C LEU A 77 17.90 3.10 -2.79
N ALA A 78 17.43 3.79 -3.83
CA ALA A 78 16.39 4.80 -3.69
C ALA A 78 15.05 4.14 -3.34
N ASP A 79 14.40 4.66 -2.30
CA ASP A 79 13.10 4.18 -1.81
C ASP A 79 12.10 5.37 -1.75
N PRO A 80 10.93 5.28 -2.42
CA PRO A 80 9.87 6.27 -2.30
C PRO A 80 9.38 6.47 -0.85
N GLY A 81 9.50 5.45 0.00
CA GLY A 81 9.13 5.52 1.41
C GLY A 81 9.96 6.51 2.23
N LEU A 82 11.14 6.90 1.75
CA LEU A 82 12.02 7.87 2.41
C LEU A 82 11.55 9.33 2.26
N LEU A 83 10.57 9.60 1.40
CA LEU A 83 10.06 10.96 1.14
C LEU A 83 9.06 11.46 2.19
N GLY A 84 8.75 10.68 3.23
CA GLY A 84 7.82 11.07 4.29
C GLY A 84 6.34 11.03 3.89
N ILE A 85 6.00 10.57 2.69
CA ILE A 85 4.62 10.47 2.17
C ILE A 85 3.73 9.63 3.11
N ASN A 86 4.24 8.51 3.62
CA ASN A 86 3.53 7.66 4.57
C ASN A 86 3.28 8.38 5.91
N ALA A 87 4.24 9.16 6.39
CA ALA A 87 4.09 9.94 7.61
C ALA A 87 3.06 11.06 7.42
N GLY A 88 3.07 11.75 6.28
CA GLY A 88 2.07 12.76 5.92
C GLY A 88 0.65 12.20 5.84
N ALA A 89 0.49 11.04 5.19
CA ALA A 89 -0.79 10.34 5.14
C ALA A 89 -1.29 9.97 6.53
N ALA A 90 -0.43 9.36 7.36
CA ALA A 90 -0.79 8.96 8.72
C ALA A 90 -1.15 10.16 9.61
N ALA A 91 -0.37 11.25 9.55
CA ALA A 91 -0.64 12.46 10.31
C ALA A 91 -1.99 13.08 9.91
N ALA A 92 -2.31 13.14 8.62
CA ALA A 92 -3.59 13.64 8.14
C ALA A 92 -4.77 12.77 8.59
N VAL A 93 -4.61 11.44 8.58
CA VAL A 93 -5.62 10.50 9.10
C VAL A 93 -5.86 10.71 10.60
N VAL A 94 -4.78 10.76 11.40
CA VAL A 94 -4.89 10.97 12.86
C VAL A 94 -5.54 12.32 13.17
N THR A 95 -5.19 13.36 12.41
CA THR A 95 -5.80 14.69 12.52
C THR A 95 -7.30 14.65 12.19
N ALA A 96 -7.68 13.95 11.12
CA ALA A 96 -9.08 13.81 10.71
C ALA A 96 -9.93 13.08 11.77
N ILE A 97 -9.40 12.02 12.36
CA ILE A 97 -10.09 11.27 13.41
C ILE A 97 -10.16 12.09 14.71
N SER A 98 -9.03 12.68 15.11
CA SER A 98 -8.90 13.27 16.46
C SER A 98 -9.47 14.69 16.57
N LEU A 99 -9.39 15.49 15.50
CA LEU A 99 -9.82 16.89 15.52
C LEU A 99 -11.11 17.14 14.74
N ILE A 100 -11.31 16.43 13.62
CA ILE A 100 -12.47 16.63 12.74
C ILE A 100 -13.60 15.64 13.07
N GLY A 101 -13.29 14.54 13.75
CA GLY A 101 -14.27 13.52 14.14
C GLY A 101 -14.71 12.62 12.99
N VAL A 102 -13.85 12.43 11.98
CA VAL A 102 -14.14 11.52 10.86
C VAL A 102 -13.97 10.07 11.33
N ASP A 103 -15.06 9.33 11.38
CA ASP A 103 -15.15 7.96 11.92
C ASP A 103 -15.32 6.88 10.84
N SER A 104 -15.67 7.25 9.62
CA SER A 104 -15.82 6.32 8.50
C SER A 104 -14.53 6.06 7.73
N LEU A 105 -14.33 4.80 7.30
CA LEU A 105 -13.23 4.37 6.43
C LEU A 105 -13.13 5.23 5.17
N ALA A 106 -14.24 5.44 4.48
CA ALA A 106 -14.28 6.25 3.27
C ALA A 106 -13.88 7.71 3.55
N GLY A 107 -14.19 8.23 4.74
CA GLY A 107 -13.86 9.58 5.14
C GLY A 107 -12.36 9.79 5.33
N TYR A 108 -11.71 9.00 6.20
CA TYR A 108 -10.29 9.24 6.50
C TYR A 108 -9.34 8.84 5.36
N VAL A 109 -9.76 8.00 4.41
CA VAL A 109 -8.99 7.68 3.19
C VAL A 109 -8.67 8.93 2.36
N TRP A 110 -9.63 9.87 2.22
CA TRP A 110 -9.37 11.12 1.50
C TRP A 110 -8.35 12.01 2.20
N PHE A 111 -8.38 12.04 3.52
CA PHE A 111 -7.37 12.76 4.31
C PHE A 111 -5.98 12.12 4.16
N ALA A 112 -5.90 10.78 4.09
CA ALA A 112 -4.64 10.09 3.80
C ALA A 112 -4.04 10.54 2.45
N PHE A 113 -4.86 10.61 1.39
CA PHE A 113 -4.43 11.08 0.08
C PHE A 113 -4.01 12.55 0.10
N LEU A 114 -4.76 13.42 0.78
CA LEU A 114 -4.40 14.84 0.92
C LEU A 114 -3.08 15.02 1.66
N GLY A 115 -2.88 14.30 2.77
CA GLY A 115 -1.62 14.32 3.52
C GLY A 115 -0.44 13.82 2.69
N ALA A 116 -0.62 12.71 1.97
CA ALA A 116 0.37 12.17 1.05
C ALA A 116 0.74 13.17 -0.07
N ALA A 117 -0.27 13.79 -0.70
CA ALA A 117 -0.09 14.76 -1.77
C ALA A 117 0.61 16.03 -1.28
N ALA A 118 0.22 16.55 -0.12
CA ALA A 118 0.84 17.73 0.48
C ALA A 118 2.33 17.51 0.76
N VAL A 119 2.71 16.34 1.31
CA VAL A 119 4.11 15.98 1.50
C VAL A 119 4.83 15.80 0.18
N GLY A 120 4.20 15.16 -0.81
CA GLY A 120 4.77 15.02 -2.16
C GLY A 120 5.10 16.37 -2.80
N VAL A 121 4.17 17.34 -2.71
CA VAL A 121 4.38 18.72 -3.18
C VAL A 121 5.50 19.41 -2.41
N LEU A 122 5.53 19.28 -1.08
CA LEU A 122 6.56 19.88 -0.24
C LEU A 122 7.96 19.34 -0.59
N VAL A 123 8.10 18.03 -0.73
CA VAL A 123 9.35 17.37 -1.13
C VAL A 123 9.78 17.82 -2.52
N TYR A 124 8.83 17.91 -3.46
CA TYR A 124 9.11 18.42 -4.80
C TYR A 124 9.58 19.88 -4.76
N ALA A 125 8.93 20.74 -3.99
CA ALA A 125 9.31 22.14 -3.85
C ALA A 125 10.70 22.31 -3.20
N LEU A 126 11.01 21.52 -2.17
CA LEU A 126 12.30 21.56 -1.46
C LEU A 126 13.44 20.92 -2.27
N GLY A 127 13.16 19.84 -3.01
CA GLY A 127 14.12 19.09 -3.81
C GLY A 127 14.30 19.57 -5.25
N GLY A 128 13.32 20.29 -5.79
CA GLY A 128 13.24 20.69 -7.20
C GLY A 128 14.01 21.95 -7.58
N SER A 129 14.61 22.67 -6.61
CA SER A 129 15.53 23.76 -6.93
C SER A 129 16.90 23.18 -7.29
N ARG A 130 17.50 23.65 -8.39
CA ARG A 130 18.74 23.19 -9.06
C ARG A 130 20.02 23.07 -8.18
N ALA A 131 19.92 23.18 -6.86
CA ALA A 131 21.02 23.10 -5.90
C ALA A 131 20.83 22.05 -4.76
N ALA A 132 19.83 21.16 -4.85
CA ALA A 132 19.62 20.12 -3.84
C ALA A 132 20.45 18.86 -4.15
N THR A 133 21.62 18.73 -3.50
CA THR A 133 22.39 17.49 -3.51
C THR A 133 21.58 16.34 -2.88
N PRO A 134 21.70 15.08 -3.37
CA PRO A 134 20.94 13.91 -2.90
C PRO A 134 20.95 13.73 -1.36
N VAL A 135 22.02 14.21 -0.71
CA VAL A 135 22.23 14.20 0.74
C VAL A 135 21.20 15.06 1.49
N ARG A 136 20.81 16.23 0.96
CA ARG A 136 19.80 17.10 1.61
C ARG A 136 18.39 16.53 1.51
N LEU A 137 18.07 15.85 0.41
CA LEU A 137 16.79 15.12 0.26
C LEU A 137 16.68 13.95 1.23
N ALA A 138 17.76 13.17 1.40
CA ALA A 138 17.82 12.09 2.37
C ALA A 138 17.69 12.62 3.83
N LEU A 139 18.38 13.71 4.17
CA LEU A 139 18.32 14.33 5.50
C LEU A 139 16.96 14.96 5.81
N ALA A 140 16.34 15.66 4.86
CA ALA A 140 15.00 16.23 5.04
C ALA A 140 13.95 15.12 5.24
N GLY A 141 14.04 14.01 4.49
CA GLY A 141 13.18 12.84 4.67
C GLY A 141 13.33 12.19 6.05
N THR A 142 14.55 12.11 6.59
CA THR A 142 14.77 11.59 7.95
C THR A 142 14.27 12.53 9.05
N ALA A 143 14.27 13.84 8.82
CA ALA A 143 13.78 14.84 9.77
C ALA A 143 12.25 14.86 9.86
N VAL A 144 11.54 14.59 8.76
CA VAL A 144 10.07 14.50 8.73
C VAL A 144 9.56 13.17 9.31
N ARG A 145 10.41 12.13 9.30
CA ARG A 145 10.04 10.77 9.76
C ARG A 145 10.08 10.59 11.27
N ARG A 146 10.65 11.53 12.03
CA ARG A 146 10.78 11.47 13.49
C ARG A 146 9.70 12.31 14.16
#